data_AF-A0A4Y9J784-F1
#
_entry.id   AF-A0A4Y9J784-F1
#
_cell.length_a   1.000
_cell.length_b   1.000
_cell.length_c   1.000
_cell.angle_alpha   90.00
_cell.angle_beta   90.00
_cell.angle_gamma   90.00
#
_symmetry.space_group_name_H-M   'P 1'
#
loop_
_entity.id
_entity.type
_entity.pdbx_description
1 polymer ?
#
loop_
_entity_poly.entity_id
_entity_poly.type
_entity_poly.pdbx_seq_one_letter_code
_entity_poly.pdbx_strand_id
1 'polypeptide(L)'
;MKVRNVILSLVGMLSLVLLFAVNTTSIYADEKTYDYESSEKYFDFNTIPAEDLVVGDSGQVRPNQNSIFKDFEYAFSYHVSDPTILSIDKKGNWKVLKSGKVTLMVFGRHEYNESPEFEAELDKYGIVRKFSEGPRHTKAPFNVYREITVTDQPQNIGVYRLYNPNLKVHLYTKDINEYTVLAARGWRQEGVAWQSHLTKGTPVYRLYHSGLKVHLYTMDTNEYKILATRGWNQEGEAYKSNGSTPVYRLYHAGIKKHLYTRDANEKNVLSTRGWKYEGVAWNVE
;
A
#
# COMPACT_ATOMS: atom_id res chain seq x y z
N MET A 1 -36.09 86.59 -44.33
CA MET A 1 -35.61 87.36 -43.15
C MET A 1 -36.02 86.61 -41.88
N LYS A 2 -35.03 86.17 -41.07
CA LYS A 2 -35.09 85.62 -39.68
C LYS A 2 -35.98 84.39 -39.42
N VAL A 3 -35.43 83.16 -39.29
CA VAL A 3 -34.72 82.53 -38.13
C VAL A 3 -35.65 82.11 -36.97
N ARG A 4 -35.79 80.78 -36.85
CA ARG A 4 -35.92 79.86 -35.69
C ARG A 4 -36.75 80.31 -34.47
N ASN A 5 -37.65 79.44 -34.02
CA ASN A 5 -37.39 78.59 -32.85
C ASN A 5 -38.41 77.45 -32.73
N VAL A 6 -37.88 76.23 -32.72
CA VAL A 6 -38.54 74.99 -32.31
C VAL A 6 -37.97 74.62 -30.96
N ILE A 7 -38.81 74.46 -29.95
CA ILE A 7 -38.52 73.60 -28.78
C ILE A 7 -39.79 72.78 -28.56
N LEU A 8 -39.72 71.49 -28.92
CA LEU A 8 -40.68 70.47 -28.56
C LEU A 8 -40.51 70.13 -27.07
N SER A 9 -41.59 70.22 -26.31
CA SER A 9 -41.71 69.60 -24.99
C SER A 9 -42.06 68.12 -25.17
N LEU A 10 -41.29 67.20 -24.60
CA LEU A 10 -41.63 65.78 -24.57
C LEU A 10 -41.45 65.20 -23.16
N VAL A 11 -42.61 65.00 -22.52
CA VAL A 11 -43.06 63.84 -21.72
C VAL A 11 -42.05 63.19 -20.76
N GLY A 12 -42.34 63.32 -19.46
CA GLY A 12 -41.71 62.55 -18.39
C GLY A 12 -42.16 61.08 -18.38
N MET A 13 -41.19 60.20 -18.16
CA MET A 13 -41.41 58.76 -17.93
C MET A 13 -40.89 58.43 -16.52
N LEU A 14 -41.81 58.00 -15.66
CA LEU A 14 -41.57 57.63 -14.27
C LEU A 14 -41.01 56.19 -14.25
N SER A 15 -39.72 56.01 -13.97
CA SER A 15 -39.11 54.69 -13.80
C SER A 15 -39.01 54.34 -12.31
N LEU A 16 -39.86 53.42 -11.87
CA LEU A 16 -39.85 52.83 -10.53
C LEU A 16 -38.73 51.77 -10.46
N VAL A 17 -37.62 52.10 -9.80
CA VAL A 17 -36.55 51.14 -9.50
C VAL A 17 -36.88 50.45 -8.18
N LEU A 18 -37.32 49.19 -8.23
CA LEU A 18 -37.38 48.32 -7.05
C LEU A 18 -35.94 47.90 -6.68
N LEU A 19 -35.41 48.45 -5.58
CA LEU A 19 -34.20 47.94 -4.95
C LEU A 19 -34.54 46.61 -4.24
N PHE A 20 -34.15 45.48 -4.82
CA PHE A 20 -34.11 44.22 -4.08
C PHE A 20 -32.88 44.25 -3.17
N ALA A 21 -33.09 44.45 -1.87
CA ALA A 21 -32.07 44.21 -0.86
C ALA A 21 -31.79 42.70 -0.83
N VAL A 22 -30.71 42.27 -1.47
CA VAL A 22 -30.18 40.92 -1.30
C VAL A 22 -29.54 40.88 0.08
N ASN A 23 -30.30 40.42 1.08
CA ASN A 23 -29.74 40.06 2.37
C ASN A 23 -28.86 38.83 2.18
N THR A 24 -27.58 39.03 1.86
CA THR A 24 -26.58 37.97 1.96
C THR A 24 -26.32 37.73 3.43
N THR A 25 -27.03 36.78 4.04
CA THR A 25 -26.55 36.16 5.27
C THR A 25 -25.28 35.39 4.90
N SER A 26 -24.13 36.03 5.06
CA SER A 26 -22.85 35.32 5.07
C SER A 26 -22.91 34.33 6.22
N ILE A 27 -23.09 33.06 5.90
CA ILE A 27 -22.85 31.98 6.85
C ILE A 27 -21.34 32.01 7.06
N TYR A 28 -20.88 32.71 8.11
CA TYR A 28 -19.48 32.67 8.49
C TYR A 28 -19.18 31.22 8.85
N ALA A 29 -18.33 30.56 8.05
CA ALA A 29 -17.70 29.33 8.50
C ALA A 29 -16.94 29.68 9.78
N ASP A 30 -17.09 28.85 10.83
CA ASP A 30 -16.37 29.06 12.08
C ASP A 30 -14.87 29.24 11.79
N GLU A 31 -14.30 30.31 12.32
CA GLU A 31 -12.88 30.62 12.15
C GLU A 31 -12.03 29.49 12.73
N LYS A 32 -11.24 28.85 11.89
CA LYS A 32 -10.32 27.79 12.33
C LYS A 32 -9.13 28.45 12.99
N THR A 33 -8.85 28.08 14.23
CA THR A 33 -7.74 28.67 14.98
C THR A 33 -6.81 27.61 15.55
N TYR A 34 -5.54 27.94 15.66
CA TYR A 34 -4.53 27.10 16.29
C TYR A 34 -3.71 27.89 17.30
N ASP A 35 -3.59 27.34 18.50
CA ASP A 35 -3.03 27.98 19.69
C ASP A 35 -1.65 27.43 20.09
N TYR A 36 -1.05 26.61 19.23
CA TYR A 36 0.19 25.88 19.54
C TYR A 36 0.07 24.95 20.76
N GLU A 37 -1.16 24.57 21.15
CA GLU A 37 -1.36 23.46 22.07
C GLU A 37 -1.59 22.16 21.29
N SER A 38 -0.51 21.42 21.05
CA SER A 38 -0.62 20.05 20.51
C SER A 38 -1.52 19.20 21.41
N SER A 39 -2.51 18.55 20.81
CA SER A 39 -3.44 17.66 21.48
C SER A 39 -3.66 16.39 20.67
N GLU A 40 -4.09 15.33 21.35
CA GLU A 40 -4.37 14.02 20.78
C GLU A 40 -5.28 14.06 19.54
N LYS A 41 -6.24 14.99 19.50
CA LYS A 41 -7.21 15.12 18.38
C LYS A 41 -6.56 15.37 17.02
N TYR A 42 -5.30 15.80 16.98
CA TYR A 42 -4.58 16.05 15.73
C TYR A 42 -3.93 14.79 15.14
N PHE A 43 -3.73 13.73 15.93
CA PHE A 43 -2.97 12.54 15.52
C PHE A 43 -3.91 11.47 14.98
N ASP A 44 -3.59 10.89 13.81
CA ASP A 44 -4.17 9.62 13.38
C ASP A 44 -3.28 8.47 13.83
N PHE A 45 -3.61 7.88 14.99
CA PHE A 45 -2.82 6.79 15.57
C PHE A 45 -2.70 5.55 14.69
N ASN A 46 -3.62 5.33 13.75
CA ASN A 46 -3.55 4.17 12.83
C ASN A 46 -2.45 4.33 11.79
N THR A 47 -1.96 5.55 11.59
CA THR A 47 -0.90 5.87 10.60
C THR A 47 0.49 5.96 11.24
N ILE A 48 0.54 6.01 12.57
CA ILE A 48 1.78 5.97 13.33
C ILE A 48 2.19 4.50 13.47
N PRO A 49 3.39 4.11 13.04
CA PRO A 49 3.82 2.72 13.08
C PRO A 49 3.71 2.18 14.52
N ALA A 50 3.10 0.99 14.62
CA ALA A 50 2.89 0.28 15.87
C ALA A 50 4.01 -0.74 16.12
N GLU A 51 3.84 -1.57 17.14
CA GLU A 51 4.72 -2.70 17.44
C GLU A 51 4.78 -3.73 16.28
N ASP A 52 5.90 -4.46 16.20
CA ASP A 52 6.16 -5.55 15.26
C ASP A 52 6.16 -5.21 13.75
N LEU A 53 7.16 -4.45 13.33
CA LEU A 53 7.43 -4.22 11.91
C LEU A 53 8.41 -5.24 11.35
N VAL A 54 8.44 -5.36 10.02
CA VAL A 54 9.40 -6.18 9.30
C VAL A 54 10.25 -5.29 8.37
N VAL A 55 11.51 -5.66 8.17
CA VAL A 55 12.41 -4.92 7.26
C VAL A 55 11.76 -4.70 5.90
N GLY A 56 11.78 -3.46 5.41
CA GLY A 56 11.16 -3.06 4.16
C GLY A 56 9.76 -2.46 4.29
N ASP A 57 9.09 -2.62 5.44
CA ASP A 57 7.81 -1.95 5.69
C ASP A 57 7.96 -0.43 5.58
N SER A 58 6.92 0.23 5.07
CA SER A 58 6.88 1.68 4.92
C SER A 58 5.46 2.21 5.04
N GLY A 59 5.34 3.50 5.37
CA GLY A 59 4.06 4.17 5.49
C GLY A 59 4.24 5.68 5.65
N GLN A 60 3.17 6.36 6.06
CA GLN A 60 3.21 7.78 6.31
C GLN A 60 2.43 8.10 7.59
N VAL A 61 3.03 8.84 8.52
CA VAL A 61 2.29 9.44 9.64
C VAL A 61 1.42 10.57 9.12
N ARG A 62 0.12 10.55 9.43
CA ARG A 62 -0.85 11.54 8.93
C ARG A 62 -1.64 12.20 10.06
N PRO A 63 -2.13 13.42 9.83
CA PRO A 63 -3.07 14.06 10.74
C PRO A 63 -4.42 13.35 10.75
N ASN A 64 -5.10 13.45 11.89
CA ASN A 64 -6.47 12.99 12.04
C ASN A 64 -7.37 13.70 11.01
N GLN A 65 -8.12 12.90 10.25
CA GLN A 65 -8.96 13.39 9.15
C GLN A 65 -10.16 14.24 9.60
N ASN A 66 -10.50 14.19 10.89
CA ASN A 66 -11.51 15.05 11.51
C ASN A 66 -10.94 16.33 12.12
N SER A 67 -9.62 16.55 12.02
CA SER A 67 -8.97 17.73 12.59
C SER A 67 -8.80 18.86 11.57
N ILE A 68 -8.42 20.03 12.06
CA ILE A 68 -8.05 21.18 11.22
C ILE A 68 -6.79 20.94 10.38
N PHE A 69 -6.01 19.89 10.69
CA PHE A 69 -4.76 19.53 10.00
C PHE A 69 -4.93 18.40 8.98
N LYS A 70 -6.14 17.92 8.72
CA LYS A 70 -6.38 16.74 7.86
C LYS A 70 -5.64 16.70 6.51
N ASP A 71 -5.35 17.88 5.94
CA ASP A 71 -4.68 18.08 4.64
C ASP A 71 -3.24 18.60 4.77
N PHE A 72 -2.65 18.56 5.97
CA PHE A 72 -1.28 19.01 6.24
C PHE A 72 -0.27 17.89 6.01
N GLU A 73 0.89 18.25 5.46
CA GLU A 73 2.05 17.38 5.29
C GLU A 73 3.09 17.62 6.40
N TYR A 74 3.14 18.81 7.02
CA TYR A 74 4.18 19.20 7.97
C TYR A 74 3.66 19.40 9.41
N ALA A 75 2.48 18.84 9.70
CA ALA A 75 1.79 18.96 10.99
C ALA A 75 2.57 18.44 12.21
N PHE A 76 3.59 17.61 11.99
CA PHE A 76 4.37 16.99 13.06
C PHE A 76 5.88 17.12 12.81
N SER A 77 6.66 16.96 13.87
CA SER A 77 8.09 16.68 13.80
C SER A 77 8.41 15.33 14.42
N TYR A 78 9.56 14.78 14.07
CA TYR A 78 9.90 13.39 14.37
C TYR A 78 11.30 13.28 14.96
N HIS A 79 11.46 12.40 15.94
CA HIS A 79 12.75 11.91 16.39
C HIS A 79 12.76 10.38 16.35
N VAL A 80 13.85 9.82 15.83
CA VAL A 80 14.07 8.38 15.80
C VAL A 80 15.37 8.09 16.53
N SER A 81 15.32 7.18 17.51
CA SER A 81 16.49 6.85 18.33
C SER A 81 17.64 6.23 17.52
N ASP A 82 17.31 5.51 16.44
CA ASP A 82 18.27 4.94 15.50
C ASP A 82 17.74 5.06 14.05
N PRO A 83 18.18 6.08 13.28
CA PRO A 83 17.75 6.28 11.91
C PRO A 83 18.27 5.22 10.93
N THR A 84 19.21 4.36 11.35
CA THR A 84 19.68 3.22 10.54
C THR A 84 18.72 2.03 10.58
N ILE A 85 17.81 1.99 11.57
CA ILE A 85 16.73 1.00 11.70
C ILE A 85 15.45 1.52 11.04
N LEU A 86 15.05 2.76 11.32
CA LEU A 86 13.86 3.39 10.77
C LEU A 86 14.19 4.82 10.31
N SER A 87 13.98 5.10 9.02
CA SER A 87 14.05 6.47 8.51
C SER A 87 12.66 7.08 8.47
N ILE A 88 12.53 8.37 8.77
CA ILE A 88 11.31 9.15 8.58
C ILE A 88 11.66 10.55 8.06
N ASP A 89 10.95 11.01 7.03
CA ASP A 89 11.15 12.36 6.49
C ASP A 89 10.26 13.41 7.17
N LYS A 90 10.44 14.69 6.80
CA LYS A 90 9.65 15.80 7.35
C LYS A 90 8.14 15.69 7.09
N LYS A 91 7.72 14.91 6.08
CA LYS A 91 6.32 14.69 5.71
C LYS A 91 5.73 13.43 6.36
N GLY A 92 6.49 12.81 7.26
CA GLY A 92 6.09 11.59 7.97
C GLY A 92 6.23 10.32 7.16
N ASN A 93 6.83 10.35 5.96
CA ASN A 93 7.07 9.13 5.19
C ASN A 93 8.16 8.33 5.90
N TRP A 94 7.80 7.16 6.42
CA TRP A 94 8.70 6.29 7.15
C TRP A 94 8.99 5.00 6.38
N LYS A 95 10.19 4.46 6.60
CA LYS A 95 10.63 3.18 6.05
C LYS A 95 11.55 2.48 7.03
N VAL A 96 11.33 1.17 7.18
CA VAL A 96 12.16 0.29 7.98
C VAL A 96 13.31 -0.26 7.12
N LEU A 97 14.53 -0.13 7.64
CA LEU A 97 15.78 -0.40 6.92
C LEU A 97 16.51 -1.62 7.45
N LYS A 98 16.41 -1.91 8.75
CA LYS A 98 17.17 -2.97 9.42
C LYS A 98 16.40 -3.52 10.62
N SER A 99 16.62 -4.79 10.96
CA SER A 99 16.09 -5.37 12.20
C SER A 99 16.75 -4.78 13.44
N GLY A 100 15.98 -4.72 14.53
CA GLY A 100 16.42 -4.13 15.80
C GLY A 100 15.28 -3.47 16.57
N LYS A 101 15.61 -2.79 17.65
CA LYS A 101 14.65 -2.01 18.44
C LYS A 101 14.89 -0.52 18.21
N VAL A 102 13.82 0.24 18.02
CA VAL A 102 13.88 1.69 17.80
C VAL A 102 12.73 2.38 18.50
N THR A 103 12.97 3.60 18.98
CA THR A 103 11.91 4.48 19.49
C THR A 103 11.60 5.54 18.44
N LEU A 104 10.34 5.65 18.04
CA LEU A 104 9.81 6.78 17.28
C LEU A 104 9.07 7.72 18.23
N MET A 105 9.44 9.00 18.16
CA MET A 105 8.74 10.08 18.85
C MET A 105 8.11 11.00 17.79
N VAL A 106 6.80 11.22 17.91
CA VAL A 106 6.05 12.15 17.06
C VAL A 106 5.61 13.32 17.90
N PHE A 107 6.11 14.50 17.58
CA PHE A 107 5.81 15.74 18.28
C PHE A 107 4.82 16.56 17.47
N GLY A 108 3.77 17.03 18.16
CA GLY A 108 2.96 18.08 17.59
C GLY A 108 3.69 19.42 17.65
N ARG A 109 3.27 20.33 16.79
CA ARG A 109 3.76 21.70 16.81
C ARG A 109 3.35 22.37 18.14
N HIS A 110 4.24 23.16 18.71
CA HIS A 110 4.06 23.82 20.00
C HIS A 110 4.73 25.18 20.09
N GLU A 111 5.48 25.60 19.07
CA GLU A 111 6.10 26.92 19.02
C GLU A 111 5.86 27.61 17.68
N TYR A 112 5.62 28.92 17.73
CA TYR A 112 5.52 29.74 16.54
C TYR A 112 6.81 29.67 15.72
N ASN A 113 6.67 29.42 14.42
CA ASN A 113 7.77 29.40 13.46
C ASN A 113 8.84 28.32 13.70
N GLU A 114 8.50 27.23 14.40
CA GLU A 114 9.37 26.05 14.51
C GLU A 114 9.54 25.29 13.16
N SER A 115 8.59 25.48 12.25
CA SER A 115 8.62 24.95 10.88
C SER A 115 7.95 25.96 9.95
N PRO A 116 8.73 26.64 9.09
CA PRO A 116 8.18 27.54 8.08
C PRO A 116 7.19 26.83 7.15
N GLU A 117 7.40 25.54 6.88
CA GLU A 117 6.50 24.73 6.06
C GLU A 117 5.12 24.57 6.73
N PHE A 118 5.09 24.29 8.04
CA PHE A 118 3.85 24.22 8.81
C PHE A 118 3.13 25.58 8.86
N GLU A 119 3.86 26.67 9.06
CA GLU A 119 3.30 28.03 9.04
C GLU A 119 2.67 28.36 7.69
N ALA A 120 3.33 27.99 6.59
CA ALA A 120 2.78 28.16 5.25
C ALA A 120 1.51 27.33 5.03
N GLU A 121 1.39 26.15 5.66
CA GLU A 121 0.16 25.36 5.62
C GLU A 121 -0.97 26.00 6.42
N LEU A 122 -0.69 26.57 7.60
CA LEU A 122 -1.67 27.37 8.35
C LEU A 122 -2.24 28.49 7.47
N ASP A 123 -1.38 29.24 6.78
CA ASP A 123 -1.80 30.32 5.87
C ASP A 123 -2.62 29.78 4.69
N LYS A 124 -2.12 28.72 4.04
CA LYS A 124 -2.77 28.08 2.90
C LYS A 124 -4.20 27.64 3.21
N TYR A 125 -4.44 27.13 4.41
CA TYR A 125 -5.75 26.62 4.85
C TYR A 125 -6.56 27.62 5.68
N GLY A 126 -6.10 28.87 5.79
CA GLY A 126 -6.81 29.94 6.49
C GLY A 126 -6.97 29.68 7.99
N ILE A 127 -5.99 29.05 8.63
CA ILE A 127 -5.99 28.78 10.07
C ILE A 127 -5.31 29.93 10.79
N VAL A 128 -6.06 30.59 11.67
CA VAL A 128 -5.60 31.78 12.39
C VAL A 128 -4.84 31.39 13.65
N ARG A 129 -3.68 32.02 13.86
CA ARG A 129 -2.82 31.78 15.02
C ARG A 129 -3.41 32.47 16.24
N LYS A 130 -3.52 31.75 17.35
CA LYS A 130 -3.91 32.27 18.64
C LYS A 130 -2.73 32.22 19.58
N PHE A 131 -2.19 33.38 19.91
CA PHE A 131 -1.19 33.50 20.96
C PHE A 131 -1.93 33.67 22.28
N SER A 132 -1.66 32.82 23.25
CA SER A 132 -2.23 32.98 24.58
C SER A 132 -1.68 34.24 25.24
N GLU A 133 -2.58 35.12 25.67
CA GLU A 133 -2.24 36.26 26.52
C GLU A 133 -2.16 35.76 27.96
N GLY A 134 -1.00 35.24 28.39
CA GLY A 134 -0.83 34.70 29.74
C GLY A 134 0.55 34.12 30.03
N PRO A 135 0.86 33.74 31.29
CA PRO A 135 2.10 33.06 31.63
C PRO A 135 2.24 31.76 30.82
N ARG A 136 3.46 31.44 30.36
CA ARG A 136 3.76 30.24 29.56
C ARG A 136 3.02 29.02 30.10
N HIS A 137 2.30 28.33 29.23
CA HIS A 137 1.56 27.11 29.53
C HIS A 137 2.48 26.11 30.25
N THR A 138 2.07 25.67 31.44
CA THR A 138 2.81 24.69 32.25
C THR A 138 2.54 23.25 31.81
N LYS A 139 1.65 23.05 30.84
CA LYS A 139 1.27 21.73 30.33
C LYS A 139 2.19 21.35 29.17
N ALA A 140 2.89 20.23 29.31
CA ALA A 140 3.70 19.68 28.23
C ALA A 140 2.83 19.37 27.00
N PRO A 141 3.32 19.64 25.77
CA PRO A 141 2.57 19.34 24.56
C PRO A 141 2.32 17.83 24.44
N PHE A 142 1.18 17.45 23.85
CA PHE A 142 0.91 16.05 23.58
C PHE A 142 1.85 15.53 22.49
N ASN A 143 2.57 14.46 22.81
CA ASN A 143 3.49 13.76 21.92
C ASN A 143 3.24 12.26 21.98
N VAL A 144 3.55 11.57 20.88
CA VAL A 144 3.39 10.11 20.78
C VAL A 144 4.75 9.44 20.83
N TYR A 145 4.89 8.46 21.72
CA TYR A 145 6.08 7.62 21.83
C TYR A 145 5.71 6.19 21.41
N ARG A 146 6.55 5.58 20.58
CA ARG A 146 6.41 4.19 20.11
C ARG A 146 7.73 3.46 20.26
N GLU A 147 7.73 2.40 21.05
CA GLU A 147 8.78 1.40 21.02
C GLU A 147 8.42 0.40 19.93
N ILE A 148 9.31 0.25 18.94
CA ILE A 148 9.08 -0.59 17.77
C ILE A 148 10.15 -1.67 17.76
N THR A 149 9.70 -2.92 17.70
CA THR A 149 10.57 -4.06 17.39
C THR A 149 10.46 -4.34 15.90
N VAL A 150 11.60 -4.31 15.21
CA VAL A 150 11.73 -4.67 13.81
C VAL A 150 12.37 -6.03 13.68
N THR A 151 11.72 -6.91 12.95
CA THR A 151 12.26 -8.22 12.59
C THR A 151 12.71 -8.26 11.13
N ASP A 152 13.64 -9.16 10.81
CA ASP A 152 14.00 -9.41 9.43
C ASP A 152 12.83 -10.08 8.69
N GLN A 153 12.68 -9.80 7.40
CA GLN A 153 11.74 -10.55 6.55
C GLN A 153 12.05 -12.04 6.67
N PRO A 154 11.03 -12.90 6.84
CA PRO A 154 11.24 -14.33 6.84
C PRO A 154 11.90 -14.70 5.52
N GLN A 155 13.15 -15.14 5.60
CA GLN A 155 13.94 -15.45 4.41
C GLN A 155 13.40 -16.68 3.71
N ASN A 156 12.79 -17.59 4.47
CA ASN A 156 12.08 -18.75 3.96
C ASN A 156 10.57 -18.47 3.95
N ILE A 157 9.98 -18.65 2.77
CA ILE A 157 8.56 -18.46 2.51
C ILE A 157 7.95 -19.76 2.01
N GLY A 158 6.76 -20.09 2.49
CA GLY A 158 6.03 -21.27 2.05
C GLY A 158 5.48 -21.09 0.64
N VAL A 159 5.69 -22.09 -0.22
CA VAL A 159 4.96 -22.24 -1.47
C VAL A 159 3.80 -23.19 -1.21
N TYR A 160 2.58 -22.65 -1.27
CA TYR A 160 1.35 -23.38 -1.05
C TYR A 160 0.91 -24.13 -2.29
N ARG A 161 0.34 -25.33 -2.12
CA ARG A 161 -0.28 -26.11 -3.20
C ARG A 161 -1.80 -26.16 -3.01
N LEU A 162 -2.51 -25.94 -4.11
CA LEU A 162 -3.96 -26.12 -4.18
C LEU A 162 -4.32 -27.06 -5.32
N TYR A 163 -5.41 -27.79 -5.16
CA TYR A 163 -5.97 -28.67 -6.18
C TYR A 163 -7.38 -28.23 -6.60
N ASN A 164 -7.61 -28.07 -7.90
CA ASN A 164 -8.95 -27.85 -8.45
C ASN A 164 -9.53 -29.20 -8.91
N PRO A 165 -10.60 -29.73 -8.28
CA PRO A 165 -11.16 -31.03 -8.65
C PRO A 165 -11.87 -31.04 -10.01
N ASN A 166 -12.48 -29.93 -10.41
CA ASN A 166 -13.21 -29.84 -11.69
C ASN A 166 -12.24 -29.79 -12.87
N LEU A 167 -11.22 -28.96 -12.74
CA LEU A 167 -10.18 -28.82 -13.76
C LEU A 167 -9.12 -29.90 -13.65
N LYS A 168 -9.02 -30.64 -12.53
CA LYS A 168 -7.96 -31.61 -12.20
C LYS A 168 -6.55 -31.01 -12.41
N VAL A 169 -6.28 -29.85 -11.83
CA VAL A 169 -4.98 -29.13 -11.91
C VAL A 169 -4.52 -28.75 -10.52
N HIS A 170 -3.20 -28.59 -10.37
CA HIS A 170 -2.61 -27.98 -9.18
C HIS A 170 -2.17 -26.54 -9.47
N LEU A 171 -2.16 -25.72 -8.43
CA LEU A 171 -1.58 -24.38 -8.41
C LEU A 171 -0.55 -24.32 -7.28
N TYR A 172 0.56 -23.63 -7.53
CA TYR A 172 1.63 -23.36 -6.57
C TYR A 172 1.81 -21.86 -6.44
N THR A 173 1.72 -21.34 -5.21
CA THR A 173 1.79 -19.90 -4.97
C THR A 173 2.42 -19.55 -3.63
N LYS A 174 3.16 -18.45 -3.58
CA LYS A 174 3.61 -17.81 -2.32
C LYS A 174 2.60 -16.78 -1.79
N ASP A 175 1.59 -16.45 -2.58
CA ASP A 175 0.57 -15.47 -2.21
C ASP A 175 -0.51 -16.13 -1.33
N ILE A 176 -0.51 -15.75 -0.06
CA ILE A 176 -1.50 -16.22 0.91
C ILE A 176 -2.92 -15.76 0.57
N ASN A 177 -3.07 -14.61 -0.09
CA ASN A 177 -4.36 -14.12 -0.54
C ASN A 177 -4.89 -14.98 -1.70
N GLU A 178 -4.05 -15.32 -2.69
CA GLU A 178 -4.43 -16.28 -3.75
C GLU A 178 -4.83 -17.64 -3.15
N TYR A 179 -4.04 -18.16 -2.20
CA TYR A 179 -4.33 -19.42 -1.51
C TYR A 179 -5.66 -19.43 -0.75
N THR A 180 -5.99 -18.33 -0.06
CA THR A 180 -7.22 -18.21 0.74
C THR A 180 -8.47 -17.93 -0.11
N VAL A 181 -8.37 -17.03 -1.08
CA VAL A 181 -9.50 -16.67 -1.96
C VAL A 181 -9.91 -17.84 -2.85
N LEU A 182 -8.95 -18.63 -3.37
CA LEU A 182 -9.28 -19.78 -4.21
C LEU A 182 -9.96 -20.91 -3.44
N ALA A 183 -9.67 -21.07 -2.14
CA ALA A 183 -10.35 -22.03 -1.28
C ALA A 183 -11.86 -21.72 -1.20
N ALA A 184 -12.22 -20.46 -1.02
CA ALA A 184 -13.61 -20.00 -1.08
C ALA A 184 -14.28 -20.19 -2.45
N ARG A 185 -13.49 -20.45 -3.50
CA ARG A 185 -13.94 -20.72 -4.87
C ARG A 185 -13.84 -22.19 -5.27
N GLY A 186 -13.80 -23.10 -4.29
CA GLY A 186 -13.87 -24.55 -4.50
C GLY A 186 -12.55 -25.23 -4.83
N TRP A 187 -11.40 -24.54 -4.68
CA TRP A 187 -10.10 -25.20 -4.68
C TRP A 187 -9.86 -25.89 -3.33
N ARG A 188 -9.25 -27.07 -3.36
CA ARG A 188 -8.81 -27.78 -2.16
C ARG A 188 -7.42 -27.30 -1.78
N GLN A 189 -7.31 -26.81 -0.56
CA GLN A 189 -6.04 -26.42 0.04
C GLN A 189 -5.26 -27.67 0.48
N GLU A 190 -4.02 -27.82 0.00
CA GLU A 190 -3.16 -28.97 0.33
C GLU A 190 -1.97 -28.57 1.22
N GLY A 191 -1.95 -27.32 1.70
CA GLY A 191 -0.92 -26.81 2.59
C GLY A 191 0.35 -26.37 1.87
N VAL A 192 1.43 -26.28 2.65
CA VAL A 192 2.76 -25.92 2.16
C VAL A 192 3.36 -27.12 1.42
N ALA A 193 3.59 -26.96 0.12
CA ALA A 193 4.24 -27.99 -0.68
C ALA A 193 5.76 -28.00 -0.47
N TRP A 194 6.39 -26.83 -0.30
CA TRP A 194 7.80 -26.69 0.07
C TRP A 194 8.09 -25.27 0.55
N GLN A 195 9.31 -25.07 1.07
CA GLN A 195 9.85 -23.76 1.40
C GLN A 195 10.70 -23.25 0.23
N SER A 196 10.68 -21.93 0.03
CA SER A 196 11.47 -21.21 -0.96
C SER A 196 12.17 -20.06 -0.25
N HIS A 197 13.28 -19.57 -0.80
CA HIS A 197 13.93 -18.38 -0.26
C HIS A 197 13.41 -17.11 -0.95
N LEU A 198 13.20 -16.03 -0.20
CA LEU A 198 12.67 -14.76 -0.69
C LEU A 198 13.64 -14.06 -1.66
N THR A 199 14.93 -14.00 -1.31
CA THR A 199 15.95 -13.25 -2.05
C THR A 199 17.03 -14.11 -2.72
N LYS A 200 17.29 -15.33 -2.25
CA LYS A 200 18.37 -16.21 -2.76
C LYS A 200 17.82 -17.30 -3.68
N GLY A 201 18.66 -17.74 -4.61
CA GLY A 201 18.35 -18.85 -5.51
C GLY A 201 17.96 -18.44 -6.93
N THR A 202 17.66 -19.44 -7.75
CA THR A 202 17.34 -19.25 -9.17
C THR A 202 15.83 -19.08 -9.36
N PRO A 203 15.35 -18.06 -10.10
CA PRO A 203 13.91 -17.86 -10.32
C PRO A 203 13.23 -19.07 -10.96
N VAL A 204 12.06 -19.43 -10.43
CA VAL A 204 11.07 -20.30 -11.08
C VAL A 204 9.96 -19.41 -11.62
N TYR A 205 9.74 -19.45 -12.92
CA TYR A 205 8.75 -18.61 -13.60
C TYR A 205 7.41 -19.32 -13.71
N ARG A 206 6.31 -18.56 -13.57
CA ARG A 206 4.94 -19.02 -13.78
C ARG A 206 4.41 -18.50 -15.11
N LEU A 207 3.74 -19.38 -15.86
CA LEU A 207 2.95 -18.99 -17.02
C LEU A 207 1.53 -19.54 -16.91
N TYR A 208 0.56 -18.83 -17.47
CA TYR A 208 -0.83 -19.25 -17.55
C TYR A 208 -1.30 -19.36 -19.00
N HIS A 209 -1.98 -20.45 -19.35
CA HIS A 209 -2.65 -20.58 -20.64
C HIS A 209 -4.16 -20.54 -20.48
N SER A 210 -4.81 -19.47 -20.97
CA SER A 210 -6.24 -19.23 -20.79
C SER A 210 -7.13 -20.29 -21.44
N GLY A 211 -6.80 -20.73 -22.67
CA GLY A 211 -7.55 -21.76 -23.38
C GLY A 211 -7.51 -23.15 -22.72
N LEU A 212 -6.41 -23.50 -22.06
CA LEU A 212 -6.24 -24.78 -21.36
C LEU A 212 -6.62 -24.68 -19.87
N LYS A 213 -6.69 -23.47 -19.32
CA LYS A 213 -6.91 -23.19 -17.89
C LYS A 213 -5.87 -23.90 -16.99
N VAL A 214 -4.61 -23.87 -17.41
CA VAL A 214 -3.49 -24.49 -16.67
C VAL A 214 -2.37 -23.48 -16.44
N HIS A 215 -1.63 -23.71 -15.37
CA HIS A 215 -0.36 -23.04 -15.10
C HIS A 215 0.80 -23.97 -15.44
N LEU A 216 1.93 -23.38 -15.83
CA LEU A 216 3.23 -24.04 -16.00
C LEU A 216 4.26 -23.32 -15.14
N TYR A 217 5.19 -24.10 -14.59
CA TYR A 217 6.31 -23.61 -13.80
C TYR A 217 7.63 -24.10 -14.40
N THR A 218 8.59 -23.19 -14.58
CA THR A 218 9.87 -23.54 -15.20
C THR A 218 11.02 -22.66 -14.72
N MET A 219 12.21 -23.23 -14.59
CA MET A 219 13.46 -22.47 -14.48
C MET A 219 14.11 -22.21 -15.84
N ASP A 220 13.63 -22.86 -16.91
CA ASP A 220 14.18 -22.68 -18.25
C ASP A 220 13.68 -21.35 -18.84
N THR A 221 14.58 -20.37 -18.90
CA THR A 221 14.28 -19.07 -19.49
C THR A 221 13.94 -19.14 -20.98
N ASN A 222 14.40 -20.16 -21.71
CA ASN A 222 14.04 -20.37 -23.11
C ASN A 222 12.60 -20.92 -23.23
N GLU A 223 12.23 -21.91 -22.40
CA GLU A 223 10.83 -22.37 -22.31
C GLU A 223 9.89 -21.20 -21.97
N TYR A 224 10.24 -20.40 -20.96
CA TYR A 224 9.47 -19.22 -20.57
C TYR A 224 9.28 -18.21 -21.71
N LYS A 225 10.35 -17.91 -22.48
CA LYS A 225 10.30 -16.97 -23.61
C LYS A 225 9.53 -17.52 -24.82
N ILE A 226 9.77 -18.77 -25.19
CA ILE A 226 9.14 -19.37 -26.38
C ILE A 226 7.65 -19.55 -26.17
N LEU A 227 7.21 -19.94 -24.97
CA LEU A 227 5.79 -20.14 -24.69
C LEU A 227 4.98 -18.85 -24.75
N ALA A 228 5.59 -17.70 -24.46
CA ALA A 228 4.96 -16.38 -24.64
C ALA A 228 4.49 -16.15 -26.08
N THR A 229 5.23 -16.67 -27.06
CA THR A 229 4.85 -16.60 -28.49
C THR A 229 3.78 -17.61 -28.89
N ARG A 230 3.36 -18.49 -27.97
CA ARG A 230 2.47 -19.64 -28.21
C ARG A 230 1.23 -19.62 -27.32
N GLY A 231 0.74 -18.42 -27.00
CA GLY A 231 -0.52 -18.23 -26.26
C GLY A 231 -0.43 -18.40 -24.74
N TRP A 232 0.79 -18.49 -24.18
CA TRP A 232 0.99 -18.45 -22.73
C TRP A 232 1.20 -17.03 -22.24
N ASN A 233 0.48 -16.65 -21.21
CA ASN A 233 0.68 -15.40 -20.49
C ASN A 233 1.80 -15.59 -19.47
N GLN A 234 2.83 -14.76 -19.59
CA GLN A 234 3.95 -14.70 -18.66
C GLN A 234 3.52 -13.95 -17.38
N GLU A 235 3.51 -14.65 -16.24
CA GLU A 235 3.12 -14.06 -14.95
C GLU A 235 4.31 -13.65 -14.09
N GLY A 236 5.54 -13.93 -14.55
CA GLY A 236 6.78 -13.53 -13.87
C GLY A 236 7.32 -14.60 -12.93
N GLU A 237 8.16 -14.15 -12.00
CA GLU A 237 8.77 -14.99 -10.98
C GLU A 237 7.72 -15.42 -9.94
N ALA A 238 7.54 -16.74 -9.81
CA ALA A 238 6.63 -17.33 -8.84
C ALA A 238 7.27 -17.43 -7.45
N TYR A 239 8.49 -17.95 -7.42
CA TYR A 239 9.32 -18.24 -6.26
C TYR A 239 10.74 -18.60 -6.74
N LYS A 240 11.67 -18.93 -5.83
CA LYS A 240 13.04 -19.27 -6.17
C LYS A 240 13.38 -20.71 -5.81
N SER A 241 14.21 -21.33 -6.64
CA SER A 241 14.89 -22.58 -6.32
C SER A 241 16.07 -22.32 -5.42
N ASN A 242 16.04 -22.89 -4.22
CA ASN A 242 17.10 -22.83 -3.22
C ASN A 242 17.14 -24.15 -2.47
N GLY A 243 18.31 -24.60 -2.01
CA GLY A 243 18.42 -25.87 -1.29
C GLY A 243 18.70 -27.09 -2.18
N SER A 244 18.47 -28.27 -1.61
CA SER A 244 18.92 -29.56 -2.13
C SER A 244 17.80 -30.59 -2.33
N THR A 245 16.61 -30.35 -1.77
CA THR A 245 15.46 -31.26 -1.94
C THR A 245 14.87 -31.12 -3.35
N PRO A 246 14.82 -32.19 -4.17
CA PRO A 246 14.33 -32.10 -5.54
C PRO A 246 12.81 -31.97 -5.63
N VAL A 247 12.35 -31.13 -6.56
CA VAL A 247 10.96 -31.12 -7.05
C VAL A 247 10.92 -31.77 -8.42
N TYR A 248 10.17 -32.85 -8.54
CA TYR A 248 10.01 -33.64 -9.75
C TYR A 248 8.92 -33.05 -10.65
N ARG A 249 9.21 -32.92 -11.96
CA ARG A 249 8.21 -32.58 -12.98
C ARG A 249 7.69 -33.84 -13.64
N LEU A 250 6.37 -33.97 -13.72
CA LEU A 250 5.71 -35.03 -14.47
C LEU A 250 4.72 -34.43 -15.46
N TYR A 251 4.57 -35.06 -16.63
CA TYR A 251 3.61 -34.67 -17.66
C TYR A 251 2.68 -35.81 -18.04
N HIS A 252 1.37 -35.56 -18.11
CA HIS A 252 0.39 -36.53 -18.59
C HIS A 252 -0.18 -36.12 -19.95
N ALA A 253 0.26 -36.80 -21.02
CA ALA A 253 -0.12 -36.47 -22.39
C ALA A 253 -1.63 -36.54 -22.65
N GLY A 254 -2.33 -37.51 -22.06
CA GLY A 254 -3.78 -37.69 -22.25
C GLY A 254 -4.66 -36.55 -21.70
N ILE A 255 -4.19 -35.80 -20.70
CA ILE A 255 -4.93 -34.68 -20.10
C ILE A 255 -4.19 -33.34 -20.22
N LYS A 256 -3.02 -33.34 -20.89
CA LYS A 256 -2.16 -32.19 -21.18
C LYS A 256 -1.81 -31.35 -19.96
N LYS A 257 -1.34 -31.98 -18.88
CA LYS A 257 -1.02 -31.31 -17.62
C LYS A 257 0.32 -31.71 -17.05
N HIS A 258 0.91 -30.76 -16.34
CA HIS A 258 2.08 -30.98 -15.51
C HIS A 258 1.70 -31.14 -14.05
N LEU A 259 2.52 -31.88 -13.32
CA LEU A 259 2.50 -31.99 -11.86
C LEU A 259 3.92 -31.73 -11.34
N TYR A 260 4.00 -31.03 -10.23
CA TYR A 260 5.25 -30.77 -9.52
C TYR A 260 5.16 -31.31 -8.11
N THR A 261 6.06 -32.21 -7.74
CA THR A 261 6.02 -32.82 -6.41
C THR A 261 7.41 -33.04 -5.85
N ARG A 262 7.57 -32.79 -4.56
CA ARG A 262 8.76 -33.22 -3.80
C ARG A 262 8.63 -34.65 -3.27
N ASP A 263 7.44 -35.24 -3.38
CA ASP A 263 7.20 -36.61 -2.91
C ASP A 263 7.69 -37.61 -3.97
N ALA A 264 8.79 -38.30 -3.65
CA ALA A 264 9.35 -39.33 -4.50
C ALA A 264 8.38 -40.50 -4.70
N ASN A 265 7.52 -40.81 -3.72
CA ASN A 265 6.51 -41.85 -3.83
C ASN A 265 5.38 -41.44 -4.78
N GLU A 266 4.86 -40.21 -4.68
CA GLU A 266 3.88 -39.67 -5.65
C GLU A 266 4.43 -39.75 -7.08
N LYS A 267 5.67 -39.29 -7.29
CA LYS A 267 6.36 -39.40 -8.59
C LYS A 267 6.46 -40.86 -9.06
N ASN A 268 6.89 -41.79 -8.20
CA ASN A 268 7.04 -43.21 -8.56
C ASN A 268 5.70 -43.85 -8.95
N VAL A 269 4.67 -43.64 -8.13
CA VAL A 269 3.33 -44.21 -8.38
C VAL A 269 2.74 -43.64 -9.67
N LEU A 270 2.79 -42.34 -9.87
CA LEU A 270 2.23 -41.71 -11.07
C LEU A 270 2.97 -42.10 -12.34
N SER A 271 4.27 -42.36 -12.26
CA SER A 271 5.07 -42.86 -13.39
C SER A 271 4.57 -44.21 -13.92
N THR A 272 3.87 -44.99 -13.09
CA THR A 272 3.21 -46.25 -13.50
C THR A 272 1.77 -46.04 -14.03
N ARG A 273 1.24 -44.81 -13.95
CA ARG A 273 -0.17 -44.46 -14.21
C ARG A 273 -0.33 -43.39 -15.29
N GLY A 274 0.48 -43.48 -16.34
CA GLY A 274 0.37 -42.62 -17.53
C GLY A 274 1.01 -41.23 -17.40
N TRP A 275 1.63 -40.91 -16.27
CA TRP A 275 2.48 -39.71 -16.15
C TRP A 275 3.90 -40.03 -16.60
N LYS A 276 4.47 -39.20 -17.46
CA LYS A 276 5.87 -39.25 -17.85
C LYS A 276 6.69 -38.41 -16.87
N TYR A 277 7.65 -39.02 -16.20
CA TYR A 277 8.66 -38.27 -15.44
C TYR A 277 9.58 -37.51 -16.40
N GLU A 278 9.73 -36.20 -16.19
CA GLU A 278 10.52 -35.32 -17.05
C GLU A 278 11.83 -34.85 -16.41
N GLY A 279 12.11 -35.29 -15.18
CA GLY A 279 13.31 -34.92 -14.45
C GLY A 279 13.05 -34.08 -13.21
N VAL A 280 14.14 -33.66 -12.57
CA VAL A 280 14.12 -32.67 -11.49
C VAL A 280 13.91 -31.31 -12.14
N ALA A 281 12.84 -30.63 -11.76
CA ALA A 281 12.48 -29.31 -12.27
C ALA A 281 13.36 -28.23 -11.64
N TRP A 282 13.56 -28.35 -10.33
CA TRP A 282 14.36 -27.46 -9.47
C TRP A 282 14.55 -28.09 -8.08
N ASN A 283 15.35 -27.46 -7.22
CA ASN A 283 15.53 -27.84 -5.81
C ASN A 283 14.93 -26.79 -4.86
N VAL A 284 14.49 -27.21 -3.68
CA VAL A 284 13.76 -26.42 -2.66
C VAL A 284 14.28 -26.68 -1.25
N GLU A 285 13.81 -25.82 -0.31
CA GLU A 285 13.90 -25.79 1.16
C GLU A 285 14.35 -24.42 1.73
#